data_AF-A0A6N2EGI3-F1
#
_entry.id   AF-A0A6N2EGI3-F1
#
_cell.length_a   1.000
_cell.length_b   1.000
_cell.length_c   1.000
_cell.angle_alpha   90.00
_cell.angle_beta   90.00
_cell.angle_gamma   90.00
#
_symmetry.space_group_name_H-M   'P 1'
#
loop_
_entity.id
_entity.type
_entity.pdbx_description
1 polymer ?
#
loop_
_entity_poly.entity_id
_entity_poly.type
_entity_poly.pdbx_seq_one_letter_code
_entity_poly.pdbx_strand_id
1 'polypeptide(L)'
;MDWQLAQGIGTKALLAGAGVLLLYWTVTAVKLVLSARGINPLLKQFFTQLASGQVDGAYLLTTKNYRTHVNRKQFINFLAGLKLNKYRNLKSGRPRLNDGQLILTVKLLTEAKEELPLDFTFVKLDDQWRIDRIRKQAA
;
A
#
# COMPACT_ATOMS: atom_id res chain seq x y z
N MET A 1 10.62 -54.63 20.24
CA MET A 1 11.62 -53.71 19.64
C MET A 1 10.98 -52.70 18.69
N ASP A 2 9.69 -52.84 18.37
CA ASP A 2 8.97 -52.07 17.35
C ASP A 2 8.46 -50.69 17.82
N TRP A 3 8.20 -50.54 19.12
CA TRP A 3 7.71 -49.28 19.71
C TRP A 3 8.74 -48.15 19.67
N GLN A 4 10.02 -48.44 19.93
CA GLN A 4 11.10 -47.46 19.85
C GLN A 4 11.37 -47.01 18.40
N LEU A 5 11.26 -47.92 17.43
CA LEU A 5 11.38 -47.58 16.01
C LEU A 5 10.21 -46.70 15.55
N ALA A 6 8.98 -47.01 15.96
CA ALA A 6 7.80 -46.19 15.66
C ALA A 6 7.89 -44.77 16.27
N GLN A 7 8.34 -44.65 17.52
CA GLN A 7 8.58 -43.35 18.16
C GLN A 7 9.70 -42.55 17.47
N GLY A 8 10.79 -43.21 17.07
CA GLY A 8 11.89 -42.56 16.37
C GLY A 8 11.51 -42.03 14.98
N ILE A 9 10.78 -42.83 14.20
CA ILE A 9 10.27 -42.43 12.87
C ILE A 9 9.21 -41.33 13.02
N GLY A 10 8.29 -41.49 13.97
CA GLY A 10 7.25 -40.50 14.26
C GLY A 10 7.81 -39.14 14.65
N THR A 11 8.83 -39.11 15.51
CA THR A 11 9.48 -37.86 15.94
C THR A 11 10.21 -37.18 14.79
N LYS A 12 10.94 -37.93 13.94
CA LYS A 12 11.61 -37.39 12.75
C LYS A 12 10.61 -36.83 11.73
N ALA A 13 9.50 -37.53 11.50
CA ALA A 13 8.43 -37.07 10.62
C ALA A 13 7.75 -35.80 11.16
N LEU A 14 7.52 -35.72 12.48
CA LEU A 14 6.98 -34.53 13.14
C LEU A 14 7.94 -33.33 13.02
N LEU A 15 9.23 -33.53 13.25
CA LEU A 15 10.25 -32.48 13.12
C LEU A 15 10.40 -32.02 11.67
N ALA A 16 10.41 -32.95 10.71
CA ALA A 16 10.44 -32.62 9.29
C ALA A 16 9.17 -31.84 8.88
N GLY A 17 7.99 -32.28 9.33
CA GLY A 17 6.73 -31.59 9.09
C GLY A 17 6.69 -30.19 9.70
N ALA A 18 7.15 -30.03 10.95
CA ALA A 18 7.26 -28.74 11.60
C ALA A 18 8.24 -27.80 10.88
N GLY A 19 9.37 -28.33 10.40
CA GLY A 19 10.33 -27.57 9.59
C GLY A 19 9.75 -27.09 8.27
N VAL A 20 9.03 -27.96 7.55
CA VAL A 20 8.34 -27.59 6.29
C VAL A 20 7.28 -26.52 6.55
N LEU A 21 6.50 -26.65 7.63
CA LEU A 21 5.48 -25.68 7.99
C LEU A 21 6.09 -24.30 8.31
N LEU A 22 7.17 -24.27 9.09
CA LEU A 22 7.90 -23.04 9.41
C LEU A 22 8.46 -22.36 8.15
N LEU A 23 9.05 -23.14 7.24
CA LEU A 23 9.55 -22.62 5.97
C LEU A 23 8.40 -22.08 5.11
N TYR A 24 7.29 -22.80 5.01
CA TYR A 24 6.11 -22.35 4.28
C TYR A 24 5.60 -21.00 4.81
N TRP A 25 5.44 -20.87 6.13
CA TRP A 25 5.02 -19.61 6.75
C TRP A 25 6.04 -18.49 6.53
N THR A 26 7.35 -18.78 6.66
CA THR A 26 8.42 -17.80 6.47
C THR A 26 8.44 -17.29 5.03
N VAL A 27 8.39 -18.19 4.04
CA VAL A 27 8.34 -17.83 2.61
C VAL A 27 7.09 -17.02 2.29
N THR A 28 5.94 -17.39 2.84
CA THR A 28 4.67 -16.67 2.64
C THR A 28 4.75 -15.25 3.24
N ALA A 29 5.27 -15.11 4.46
CA ALA A 29 5.46 -13.81 5.10
C ALA A 29 6.45 -12.93 4.31
N VAL A 30 7.58 -13.50 3.86
CA VAL A 30 8.56 -12.78 3.03
C VAL A 30 7.94 -12.33 1.70
N LYS A 31 7.19 -13.21 1.02
CA LYS A 31 6.44 -12.85 -0.19
C LYS A 31 5.43 -11.73 0.05
N LEU A 32 4.76 -11.73 1.20
CA LEU A 32 3.78 -10.71 1.57
C LEU A 32 4.44 -9.35 1.85
N VAL A 33 5.58 -9.34 2.56
CA VAL A 33 6.37 -8.14 2.83
C VAL A 33 6.97 -7.56 1.54
N LEU A 34 7.55 -8.40 0.69
CA LEU A 34 8.06 -8.00 -0.62
C LEU A 34 6.93 -7.47 -1.51
N SER A 35 5.77 -8.14 -1.49
CA SER A 35 4.59 -7.68 -2.19
C SER A 35 4.12 -6.32 -1.69
N ALA A 36 4.22 -5.99 -0.40
CA ALA A 36 3.82 -4.69 0.14
C ALA A 36 4.86 -3.56 -0.05
N ARG A 37 6.11 -3.89 -0.43
CA ARG A 37 7.26 -2.97 -0.42
C ARG A 37 7.18 -1.82 -1.43
N GLY A 38 6.25 -1.86 -2.39
CA GLY A 38 6.09 -0.85 -3.45
C GLY A 38 5.16 0.34 -3.13
N ILE A 39 4.32 0.26 -2.09
CA ILE A 39 3.32 1.30 -1.81
C ILE A 39 3.97 2.57 -1.23
N ASN A 40 4.88 2.39 -0.27
CA ASN A 40 5.57 3.51 0.37
C ASN A 40 6.40 4.36 -0.62
N PRO A 41 7.26 3.77 -1.49
CA PRO A 41 7.97 4.55 -2.49
C PRO A 41 7.04 5.20 -3.51
N LEU A 42 5.95 4.52 -3.91
CA LEU A 42 4.96 5.09 -4.83
C LEU A 42 4.27 6.32 -4.24
N LEU A 43 3.87 6.27 -2.97
CA LEU A 43 3.25 7.41 -2.30
C LEU A 43 4.23 8.60 -2.21
N LYS A 44 5.49 8.32 -1.86
CA LYS A 44 6.54 9.34 -1.82
C LYS A 44 6.73 9.96 -3.20
N GLN A 45 6.84 9.14 -4.25
CA GLN A 45 6.99 9.61 -5.63
C GLN A 45 5.80 10.47 -6.07
N PHE A 46 4.58 10.06 -5.73
CA PHE A 46 3.36 10.82 -6.01
C PHE A 46 3.42 12.22 -5.39
N PHE A 47 3.73 12.33 -4.09
CA PHE A 47 3.83 13.64 -3.44
C PHE A 47 5.03 14.46 -3.92
N THR A 48 6.16 13.84 -4.26
CA THR A 48 7.30 14.54 -4.86
C THR A 48 6.96 15.14 -6.21
N GLN A 49 6.22 14.40 -7.07
CA GLN A 49 5.75 14.92 -8.36
C GLN A 49 4.73 16.06 -8.18
N LEU A 50 3.84 15.96 -7.19
CA LEU A 50 2.94 17.05 -6.85
C LEU A 50 3.67 18.29 -6.35
N ALA A 51 4.65 18.12 -5.45
CA ALA A 51 5.44 19.23 -4.90
C ALA A 51 6.33 19.90 -5.95
N SER A 52 6.77 19.17 -6.98
CA SER A 52 7.55 19.71 -8.11
C SER A 52 6.69 20.29 -9.23
N GLY A 53 5.36 20.34 -9.07
CA GLY A 53 4.43 20.84 -10.10
C GLY A 53 4.19 19.88 -11.26
N GLN A 54 4.75 18.66 -11.22
CA GLN A 54 4.57 17.62 -12.22
C GLN A 54 3.27 16.83 -12.00
N VAL A 55 2.13 17.54 -12.08
CA VAL A 55 0.80 16.94 -11.85
C VAL A 55 0.49 15.83 -12.86
N ASP A 56 1.02 15.94 -14.08
CA ASP A 56 0.90 14.92 -15.12
C ASP A 56 1.61 13.62 -14.77
N GLY A 57 2.82 13.71 -14.20
CA GLY A 57 3.55 12.55 -13.73
C GLY A 57 2.78 11.83 -12.62
N ALA A 58 2.22 12.59 -11.68
CA ALA A 58 1.42 12.05 -10.58
C ALA A 58 0.14 11.36 -11.09
N TYR A 59 -0.47 11.90 -12.15
CA TYR A 59 -1.63 11.31 -12.80
C TYR A 59 -1.31 9.98 -13.50
N LEU A 60 -0.10 9.82 -14.07
CA LEU A 60 0.35 8.57 -14.69
C LEU A 60 0.66 7.45 -13.67
N LEU A 61 0.83 7.78 -12.39
CA LEU A 61 0.95 6.79 -11.31
C LEU A 61 -0.41 6.16 -10.93
N THR A 62 -1.51 6.71 -11.44
CA THR A 62 -2.86 6.17 -11.24
C THR A 62 -3.21 5.06 -12.23
N THR A 63 -4.19 4.22 -11.89
CA THR A 63 -4.64 3.13 -12.76
C THR A 63 -5.34 3.67 -14.01
N LYS A 64 -5.43 2.85 -15.07
CA LYS A 64 -6.26 3.19 -16.23
C LYS A 64 -7.73 3.40 -15.82
N ASN A 65 -8.22 2.59 -14.88
CA ASN A 65 -9.56 2.69 -14.31
C ASN A 65 -9.81 4.03 -13.60
N TYR A 66 -8.83 4.56 -12.86
CA TYR A 66 -8.98 5.90 -12.30
C TYR A 66 -9.10 6.96 -13.40
N ARG A 67 -8.26 6.86 -14.44
CA ARG A 67 -8.21 7.82 -15.54
C ARG A 67 -9.45 7.80 -16.45
N THR A 68 -10.20 6.70 -16.48
CA THR A 68 -11.50 6.65 -17.18
C THR A 68 -12.59 7.39 -16.42
N HIS A 69 -12.50 7.49 -15.10
CA HIS A 69 -13.51 8.13 -14.25
C HIS A 69 -13.17 9.58 -13.88
N VAL A 70 -11.87 9.88 -13.74
CA VAL A 70 -11.37 11.21 -13.38
C VAL A 70 -10.49 11.71 -14.50
N ASN A 71 -10.96 12.72 -15.24
CA ASN A 71 -10.14 13.33 -16.29
C ASN A 71 -9.02 14.21 -15.69
N ARG A 72 -8.01 14.53 -16.50
CA ARG A 72 -6.87 15.38 -16.12
C ARG A 72 -7.27 16.71 -15.47
N LYS A 73 -8.24 17.43 -16.05
CA LYS A 73 -8.75 18.72 -15.51
C LYS A 73 -9.42 18.53 -14.14
N GLN A 74 -10.21 17.47 -13.97
CA GLN A 74 -10.83 17.16 -12.67
C GLN A 74 -9.78 16.80 -11.62
N PHE A 75 -8.74 16.06 -12.01
CA PHE A 75 -7.63 15.73 -11.13
C PHE A 75 -6.85 16.99 -10.71
N ILE A 76 -6.54 17.89 -11.65
CA ILE A 76 -5.88 19.17 -11.36
C ILE A 76 -6.76 20.03 -10.44
N ASN A 77 -8.06 20.15 -10.73
CA ASN A 77 -8.99 20.92 -9.91
C ASN A 77 -9.12 20.33 -8.49
N PHE A 78 -9.13 19.00 -8.37
CA PHE A 78 -9.13 18.31 -7.08
C PHE A 78 -7.86 18.66 -6.28
N LEU A 79 -6.68 18.57 -6.89
CA LEU A 79 -5.41 18.92 -6.23
C LEU A 79 -5.32 20.41 -5.88
N ALA A 80 -5.81 21.29 -6.74
CA ALA A 80 -5.89 22.73 -6.48
C ALA A 80 -6.81 23.03 -5.29
N GLY A 81 -7.96 22.33 -5.20
CA GLY A 81 -8.88 22.42 -4.07
C GLY A 81 -8.28 21.92 -2.75
N LEU A 82 -7.33 20.99 -2.80
CA LEU A 82 -6.61 20.50 -1.62
C LEU A 82 -5.58 21.50 -1.09
N LYS A 83 -5.25 22.58 -1.81
CA LYS A 83 -4.27 23.61 -1.42
C LYS A 83 -2.97 23.01 -0.84
N LEU A 84 -2.41 22.02 -1.54
CA LEU A 84 -1.27 21.21 -1.10
C LEU A 84 -0.05 22.05 -0.66
N ASN A 85 0.13 23.26 -1.19
CA ASN A 85 1.17 24.21 -0.75
C ASN A 85 1.10 24.55 0.75
N LYS A 86 -0.06 24.43 1.39
CA LYS A 86 -0.21 24.67 2.83
C LYS A 86 0.21 23.49 3.70
N TYR A 87 0.43 22.32 3.10
CA TYR A 87 0.67 21.07 3.81
C TYR A 87 2.11 20.61 3.56
N ARG A 88 2.95 20.65 4.60
CA ARG A 88 4.38 20.31 4.52
C ARG A 88 4.69 18.91 5.02
N ASN A 89 3.87 18.36 5.91
CA ASN A 89 4.17 17.11 6.60
C ASN A 89 3.14 16.02 6.28
N LEU A 90 3.63 14.83 5.95
CA LEU A 90 2.85 13.66 5.59
C LEU A 90 2.95 12.63 6.71
N LYS A 91 1.83 12.32 7.37
CA LYS A 91 1.73 11.15 8.24
C LYS A 91 0.92 10.07 7.54
N SER A 92 1.59 8.99 7.15
CA SER A 92 0.91 7.78 6.68
C SER A 92 0.19 7.12 7.85
N GLY A 93 -1.12 6.94 7.73
CA GLY A 93 -1.93 6.17 8.67
C GLY A 93 -1.69 4.67 8.57
N ARG A 94 -2.52 3.88 9.26
CA ARG A 94 -2.44 2.42 9.21
C ARG A 94 -3.04 1.91 7.89
N PRO A 95 -2.32 1.11 7.09
CA PRO A 95 -2.88 0.50 5.89
C PRO A 95 -4.00 -0.47 6.29
N ARG A 96 -5.12 -0.41 5.58
CA ARG A 96 -6.26 -1.33 5.72
C ARG A 96 -6.34 -2.17 4.45
N LEU A 97 -6.33 -3.48 4.60
CA LEU A 97 -6.58 -4.39 3.47
C LEU A 97 -8.09 -4.61 3.37
N ASN A 98 -8.68 -4.33 2.22
CA ASN A 98 -10.09 -4.59 1.96
C ASN A 98 -10.24 -5.19 0.55
N ASP A 99 -10.66 -6.44 0.47
CA ASP A 99 -11.01 -7.13 -0.78
C ASP A 99 -9.92 -7.07 -1.87
N GLY A 100 -8.67 -7.31 -1.48
CA GLY A 100 -7.49 -7.25 -2.38
C GLY A 100 -7.02 -5.82 -2.72
N GLN A 101 -7.72 -4.80 -2.24
CA GLN A 101 -7.34 -3.39 -2.35
C GLN A 101 -6.70 -2.94 -1.03
N LEU A 102 -5.60 -2.19 -1.11
CA LEU A 102 -4.98 -1.62 0.08
C LEU A 102 -5.41 -0.17 0.19
N ILE A 103 -6.05 0.20 1.29
CA ILE A 103 -6.47 1.58 1.57
C ILE A 103 -5.52 2.18 2.59
N LEU A 104 -4.91 3.31 2.26
CA LEU A 104 -4.05 4.07 3.16
C LEU A 104 -4.62 5.47 3.34
N THR A 105 -4.95 5.80 4.58
CA THR A 105 -5.28 7.18 4.94
C THR A 105 -3.98 7.94 5.18
N VAL A 106 -3.74 8.98 4.40
CA VAL A 106 -2.60 9.87 4.55
C VAL A 106 -3.10 11.18 5.14
N LYS A 107 -2.55 11.55 6.29
CA LYS A 107 -2.86 12.82 6.95
C LYS A 107 -1.84 13.86 6.52
N LEU A 108 -2.30 14.87 5.79
CA LEU A 108 -1.55 16.07 5.47
C LEU A 108 -1.67 17.05 6.64
N LEU A 109 -0.55 17.57 7.14
CA LEU A 109 -0.50 18.55 8.24
C LEU A 109 -0.08 19.94 7.74
N THR A 110 -0.83 20.97 8.13
CA THR A 110 -0.44 22.37 7.92
C THR A 110 0.46 22.89 9.05
N GLU A 111 1.08 24.05 8.83
CA GLU A 111 1.82 24.79 9.88
C GLU A 111 0.91 25.19 11.05
N ALA A 112 -0.39 25.40 10.79
CA ALA A 112 -1.41 25.66 11.81
C ALA A 112 -1.93 24.39 12.53
N LYS A 113 -1.29 23.23 12.32
CA LYS A 113 -1.71 21.90 12.85
C LYS A 113 -3.08 21.41 12.36
N GLU A 114 -3.61 21.98 11.27
CA GLU A 114 -4.82 21.44 10.64
C GLU A 114 -4.49 20.14 9.91
N GLU A 115 -5.30 19.10 10.14
CA GLU A 115 -5.15 17.80 9.49
C GLU A 115 -6.13 17.68 8.32
N LEU A 116 -5.60 17.32 7.14
CA LEU A 116 -6.40 16.96 5.98
C LEU A 116 -6.19 15.47 5.67
N PRO A 117 -7.12 14.59 6.10
CA PRO A 117 -7.07 13.18 5.78
C PRO A 117 -7.47 12.92 4.32
N LEU A 118 -6.58 12.22 3.60
CA LEU A 118 -6.78 11.74 2.24
C LEU A 118 -6.71 10.22 2.21
N ASP A 119 -7.75 9.58 1.69
CA ASP A 119 -7.78 8.15 1.48
C ASP A 119 -7.26 7.80 0.09
N PHE A 120 -6.22 6.98 0.06
CA PHE A 120 -5.66 6.40 -1.15
C PHE A 120 -6.00 4.92 -1.21
N THR A 121 -6.60 4.49 -2.31
CA THR A 121 -6.81 3.08 -2.62
C THR A 121 -5.75 2.64 -3.62
N PHE A 122 -4.99 1.61 -3.25
CA PHE A 122 -3.97 0.99 -4.09
C PHE A 122 -4.45 -0.37 -4.57
N VAL A 123 -4.15 -0.64 -5.83
CA VAL A 123 -4.36 -1.95 -6.46
C VAL A 123 -3.03 -2.40 -7.04
N LYS A 124 -2.76 -3.70 -6.93
CA LYS A 124 -1.60 -4.33 -7.54
C LYS A 124 -1.96 -4.76 -8.96
N LEU A 125 -1.34 -4.15 -9.96
CA LEU A 125 -1.48 -4.46 -11.38
C LEU A 125 -0.12 -4.90 -11.92
N ASP A 126 -0.04 -6.07 -12.53
CA ASP A 126 1.21 -6.61 -13.11
C ASP A 126 2.40 -6.58 -12.11
N ASP A 127 2.12 -7.00 -10.87
CA ASP A 127 3.07 -6.98 -9.74
C ASP A 127 3.52 -5.58 -9.27
N GLN A 128 2.99 -4.51 -9.87
CA GLN A 128 3.24 -3.11 -9.49
C GLN A 128 2.03 -2.50 -8.77
N TRP A 129 2.27 -1.80 -7.67
CA TRP A 129 1.23 -0.99 -7.05
C TRP A 129 0.92 0.23 -7.91
N ARG A 130 -0.37 0.56 -7.99
CA ARG A 130 -0.89 1.76 -8.65
C ARG A 130 -2.00 2.36 -7.80
N ILE A 131 -2.21 3.67 -7.95
CA ILE A 131 -3.29 4.38 -7.24
C ILE A 131 -4.58 4.18 -8.03
N ASP A 132 -5.53 3.44 -7.49
CA ASP A 132 -6.83 3.23 -8.13
C ASP A 132 -7.86 4.31 -7.75
N ARG A 133 -7.71 4.89 -6.57
CA ARG A 133 -8.64 5.93 -6.11
C ARG A 133 -7.99 6.88 -5.12
N ILE A 134 -8.38 8.14 -5.18
CA ILE A 134 -8.02 9.17 -4.20
C ILE A 134 -9.32 9.85 -3.78
N ARG A 135 -9.58 9.89 -2.47
CA ARG A 135 -10.74 10.57 -1.90
C ARG A 135 -10.30 11.46 -0.76
N LYS A 136 -10.92 12.63 -0.66
CA LYS A 136 -10.88 13.40 0.59
C LYS A 136 -11.81 12.70 1.57
N GLN A 137 -11.30 12.37 2.76
CA GLN A 137 -12.16 11.90 3.83
C GLN A 137 -12.99 13.10 4.28
N ALA A 138 -14.31 13.03 4.12
CA ALA A 138 -15.20 14.06 4.65
C ALA A 138 -15.08 14.03 6.18
N ALA A 139 -14.88 15.20 6.77
CA ALA A 139 -14.86 15.39 8.22
C ALA A 139 -16.24 15.11 8.83
#